data_AF-A0A352YVN8-F1
#
_entry.id   AF-A0A352YVN8-F1
#
_cell.length_a   1.000
_cell.length_b   1.000
_cell.length_c   1.000
_cell.angle_alpha   90.00
_cell.angle_beta   90.00
_cell.angle_gamma   90.00
#
_symmetry.space_group_name_H-M   'P 1'
#
loop_
_entity.id
_entity.type
_entity.pdbx_description
1 polymer ?
#
loop_
_entity_poly.entity_id
_entity_poly.type
_entity_poly.pdbx_seq_one_letter_code
_entity_poly.pdbx_strand_id
1 'polypeptide(L)'
;MAVEYLCKVCRGHLNVKTSIILTATRLINRNERGLVYLNPEIGNYTHTTHHTFQIKEGEEYIYTCPICGTQLNSMKYLHLVRILMKDEEDKEFNIYFSGIGGEKCTYKIRGNKVEASTGPDVKSYDKYFEVPEEDRKYL
;
A
#
# COMPACT_ATOMS: atom_id res chain seq x y z
N MET A 1 -19.86 -11.45 -0.43
CA MET A 1 -19.62 -10.05 0.00
C MET A 1 -18.42 -9.51 -0.77
N ALA A 2 -18.24 -8.21 -0.92
CA ALA A 2 -17.07 -7.72 -1.66
C ALA A 2 -15.86 -7.62 -0.71
N VAL A 3 -14.65 -7.83 -1.23
CA VAL A 3 -13.42 -7.50 -0.50
C VAL A 3 -13.42 -6.01 -0.19
N GLU A 4 -13.12 -5.67 1.06
CA GLU A 4 -13.04 -4.29 1.53
C GLU A 4 -11.61 -3.89 1.86
N TYR A 5 -11.28 -2.62 1.62
CA TYR A 5 -9.99 -2.05 1.96
C TYR A 5 -10.19 -0.93 2.98
N LEU A 6 -9.49 -1.01 4.10
CA LEU A 6 -9.67 -0.13 5.24
C LEU A 6 -8.37 0.62 5.56
N CYS A 7 -8.51 1.84 6.07
CA CYS A 7 -7.40 2.59 6.63
C CYS A 7 -6.89 1.91 7.90
N LYS A 8 -5.56 1.74 8.01
CA LYS A 8 -4.93 1.15 9.21
C LYS A 8 -5.13 1.95 10.50
N VAL A 9 -5.56 3.22 10.40
CA VAL A 9 -5.69 4.15 11.54
C VAL A 9 -7.15 4.41 11.86
N CYS A 10 -7.91 5.01 10.94
CA CYS A 10 -9.31 5.35 11.19
C CYS A 10 -10.30 4.22 10.88
N ARG A 11 -9.83 3.11 10.29
CA ARG A 11 -10.67 2.02 9.76
C ARG A 11 -11.77 2.47 8.77
N GLY A 12 -11.60 3.64 8.16
CA GLY A 12 -12.48 4.11 7.08
C GLY A 12 -12.28 3.31 5.80
N HIS A 13 -13.37 3.10 5.04
CA HIS A 13 -13.37 2.37 3.77
C HIS A 13 -12.65 3.18 2.69
N LEU A 14 -11.57 2.62 2.15
CA LEU A 14 -10.72 3.19 1.11
C LEU A 14 -11.14 2.76 -0.30
N ASN A 15 -11.89 1.68 -0.42
CA ASN A 15 -12.41 1.20 -1.71
C ASN A 15 -13.80 1.79 -1.98
N VAL A 16 -13.97 2.36 -3.17
CA VAL A 16 -15.28 2.80 -3.68
C VAL A 16 -15.49 2.16 -5.04
N LYS A 17 -16.62 1.48 -5.23
CA LYS A 17 -16.92 0.64 -6.40
C LYS A 17 -15.85 -0.43 -6.62
N THR A 18 -14.92 -0.16 -7.54
CA THR A 18 -13.92 -1.12 -8.05
C THR A 18 -12.49 -0.62 -7.89
N SER A 19 -12.26 0.46 -7.11
CA SER A 19 -10.94 1.06 -6.98
C SER A 19 -10.65 1.47 -5.54
N ILE A 20 -9.40 1.32 -5.13
CA ILE A 20 -8.88 1.84 -3.86
C ILE A 20 -8.46 3.29 -4.10
N ILE A 21 -8.94 4.20 -3.28
CA ILE A 21 -8.67 5.63 -3.40
C ILE A 21 -7.72 6.06 -2.29
N LEU A 22 -6.56 6.57 -2.68
CA LEU A 22 -5.55 7.10 -1.77
C LEU A 22 -5.09 8.49 -2.21
N THR A 23 -4.61 9.28 -1.27
CA THR A 23 -3.94 10.54 -1.59
C THR A 23 -2.44 10.30 -1.66
N ALA A 24 -1.81 10.53 -2.81
CA ALA A 24 -0.37 10.47 -2.98
C ALA A 24 0.22 11.88 -3.00
N THR A 25 1.31 12.08 -2.27
CA THR A 25 2.08 13.32 -2.22
C THR A 25 3.52 13.00 -2.55
N ARG A 26 4.12 13.71 -3.51
CA ARG A 26 5.52 13.46 -3.89
C ARG A 26 6.45 13.78 -2.72
N LEU A 27 7.41 12.89 -2.43
CA LEU A 27 8.29 13.05 -1.27
C LEU A 27 9.21 14.28 -1.40
N ILE A 28 9.80 14.48 -2.58
CA ILE A 28 10.75 15.58 -2.88
C ILE A 28 10.02 16.93 -2.92
N ASN A 29 8.78 16.97 -3.42
CA ASN A 29 7.99 18.19 -3.55
C ASN A 29 6.59 18.01 -2.98
N ARG A 30 6.42 18.39 -1.71
CA ARG A 30 5.15 18.19 -0.98
C ARG A 30 3.97 19.02 -1.49
N ASN A 31 4.19 20.00 -2.38
CA ASN A 31 3.11 20.71 -3.05
C ASN A 31 2.46 19.89 -4.17
N GLU A 32 3.16 18.91 -4.73
CA GLU A 32 2.61 17.99 -5.74
C GLU A 32 1.90 16.83 -5.05
N ARG A 33 0.57 16.95 -4.93
CA ARG A 33 -0.30 15.91 -4.37
C ARG A 33 -1.54 15.71 -5.22
N GLY A 34 -2.06 14.49 -5.23
CA GLY A 34 -3.26 14.13 -5.97
C GLY A 34 -3.90 12.86 -5.44
N LEU A 35 -5.10 12.57 -5.97
CA LEU A 35 -5.76 11.30 -5.74
C LEU A 35 -5.24 10.25 -6.72
N VAL A 36 -5.05 9.05 -6.20
CA VAL A 36 -4.64 7.87 -6.94
C VAL A 36 -5.71 6.81 -6.75
N TYR A 37 -6.21 6.31 -7.87
CA TYR A 37 -7.05 5.13 -7.93
C TYR A 37 -6.15 3.93 -8.20
N LEU A 38 -6.13 2.97 -7.30
CA LEU A 38 -5.41 1.71 -7.45
C LEU A 38 -6.42 0.59 -7.72
N ASN A 39 -6.00 -0.39 -8.51
CA ASN A 39 -6.79 -1.60 -8.70
C ASN A 39 -6.74 -2.46 -7.41
N PRO A 40 -7.91 -2.93 -6.90
CA PRO A 40 -7.96 -3.79 -5.72
C PRO A 40 -7.51 -5.23 -5.98
N GLU A 41 -7.34 -5.64 -7.23
CA GLU A 41 -6.88 -6.98 -7.58
C GLU A 41 -5.37 -7.13 -7.28
N ILE A 42 -5.03 -8.08 -6.43
CA ILE A 42 -3.64 -8.35 -6.06
C ILE A 42 -2.85 -8.80 -7.29
N GLY A 43 -1.73 -8.14 -7.57
CA GLY A 43 -0.94 -8.35 -8.79
C GLY A 43 -1.34 -7.44 -9.95
N ASN A 44 -2.41 -6.67 -9.80
CA ASN A 44 -2.82 -5.67 -10.77
C ASN A 44 -2.31 -4.29 -10.36
N TYR A 45 -1.27 -3.82 -11.05
CA TYR A 45 -0.61 -2.54 -10.76
C TYR A 45 -1.16 -1.39 -11.61
N THR A 46 -2.32 -1.59 -12.24
CA THR A 46 -2.99 -0.50 -12.96
C THR A 46 -3.43 0.55 -11.96
N HIS A 47 -3.11 1.79 -12.28
CA HIS A 47 -3.49 2.94 -11.48
C HIS A 47 -4.01 4.05 -12.38
N THR A 48 -4.87 4.89 -11.83
CA THR A 48 -5.40 6.05 -12.53
C THR A 48 -5.21 7.27 -11.65
N THR A 49 -4.74 8.35 -12.25
CA THR A 49 -4.48 9.61 -11.58
C THR A 49 -5.03 10.76 -12.42
N HIS A 50 -5.12 11.94 -11.82
CA HIS A 50 -5.53 13.14 -12.55
C HIS A 50 -4.48 13.50 -13.61
N HIS A 51 -4.91 14.02 -14.77
CA HIS A 51 -3.98 14.30 -15.88
C HIS A 51 -2.82 15.26 -15.51
N THR A 52 -3.02 16.14 -14.52
CA THR A 52 -2.00 17.06 -14.01
C THR A 52 -1.07 16.45 -12.95
N PHE A 53 -1.44 15.33 -12.35
CA PHE A 53 -0.67 14.66 -11.31
C PHE A 53 -0.42 13.22 -11.75
N GLN A 54 0.75 12.96 -12.31
CA GLN A 54 1.13 11.62 -12.74
C GLN A 54 2.19 11.04 -11.81
N ILE A 55 2.08 9.74 -11.53
CA ILE A 55 3.11 8.99 -10.81
C ILE A 55 4.28 8.78 -11.77
N LYS A 56 5.46 9.22 -11.37
CA LYS A 56 6.69 9.09 -12.16
C LYS A 56 7.48 7.87 -11.69
N GLU A 57 8.04 7.15 -12.64
CA GLU A 57 8.86 5.97 -12.35
C GLU A 57 10.13 6.36 -11.57
N GLY A 58 10.45 5.60 -10.52
CA GLY A 58 11.59 5.82 -9.65
C GLY A 58 11.39 6.90 -8.57
N GLU A 59 10.24 7.57 -8.54
CA GLU A 59 9.95 8.62 -7.55
C GLU A 59 9.18 8.05 -6.36
N GLU A 60 9.54 8.50 -5.15
CA GLU A 60 8.88 8.08 -3.92
C GLU A 60 7.68 8.97 -3.57
N TYR A 61 6.59 8.34 -3.16
CA TYR A 61 5.35 9.00 -2.78
C TYR A 61 4.93 8.66 -1.36
N ILE A 62 4.46 9.70 -0.66
CA ILE A 62 3.78 9.59 0.62
C ILE A 62 2.30 9.37 0.35
N TYR A 63 1.81 8.19 0.70
CA TYR A 63 0.40 7.84 0.64
C TYR A 63 -0.27 8.17 1.97
N THR A 64 -1.39 8.88 1.89
CA THR A 64 -2.20 9.30 3.03
C THR A 64 -3.64 8.86 2.84
N CYS A 65 -4.32 8.63 3.95
CA CYS A 65 -5.74 8.30 3.94
C CYS A 65 -6.54 9.56 3.54
N PRO A 66 -7.41 9.50 2.52
CA PRO A 66 -8.23 10.65 2.11
C PRO A 66 -9.31 11.03 3.15
N ILE A 67 -9.61 10.14 4.11
CA ILE A 67 -10.66 10.34 5.13
C ILE A 67 -10.09 11.07 6.35
N CYS A 68 -8.97 10.59 6.90
CA CYS A 68 -8.39 11.12 8.14
C CYS A 68 -7.07 11.87 7.95
N GLY A 69 -6.53 11.92 6.73
CA GLY A 69 -5.26 12.58 6.41
C GLY A 69 -4.01 11.90 6.96
N THR A 70 -4.14 10.75 7.63
CA THR A 70 -3.00 10.07 8.26
C THR A 70 -2.14 9.35 7.23
N GLN A 71 -0.82 9.36 7.44
CA GLN A 71 0.15 8.66 6.60
C GLN A 71 0.01 7.13 6.70
N LEU A 72 -0.11 6.50 5.54
CA LEU A 72 -0.24 5.06 5.38
C LEU A 72 1.10 4.37 5.12
N ASN A 73 2.13 5.11 4.70
CA ASN A 73 3.51 4.62 4.63
C ASN A 73 3.92 3.96 5.95
N SER A 74 4.65 2.86 5.85
CA SER A 74 5.23 2.15 6.97
C SER A 74 6.48 2.87 7.43
N MET A 75 6.59 3.13 8.74
CA MET A 75 7.87 3.60 9.31
C MET A 75 8.87 2.44 9.48
N LYS A 76 8.35 1.20 9.58
CA LYS A 76 9.15 -0.02 9.79
C LYS A 76 9.73 -0.56 8.48
N TYR A 77 9.02 -0.36 7.37
CA TYR A 77 9.39 -0.87 6.06
C TYR A 77 9.49 0.30 5.12
N LEU A 78 10.73 0.70 4.83
CA LEU A 78 11.01 1.83 3.95
C LEU A 78 10.33 1.60 2.59
N HIS A 79 9.79 2.67 2.01
CA HIS A 79 9.09 2.66 0.73
C HIS A 79 7.79 1.83 0.67
N LEU A 80 7.41 1.09 1.71
CA LEU A 80 6.15 0.34 1.71
C LEU A 80 5.00 1.11 2.35
N VAL A 81 3.82 0.93 1.79
CA VAL A 81 2.55 1.49 2.27
C VAL A 81 1.69 0.36 2.80
N ARG A 82 1.10 0.56 3.99
CA ARG A 82 0.25 -0.43 4.65
C ARG A 82 -1.21 0.00 4.64
N ILE A 83 -2.07 -0.87 4.12
CA ILE A 83 -3.53 -0.79 4.24
C ILE A 83 -4.07 -2.10 4.80
N LEU A 84 -5.30 -2.09 5.29
CA LEU A 84 -6.01 -3.28 5.73
C LEU A 84 -6.90 -3.78 4.61
N MET A 85 -6.98 -5.08 4.42
CA MET A 85 -7.93 -5.76 3.55
C MET A 85 -8.80 -6.64 4.44
N LYS A 86 -10.10 -6.64 4.19
CA LYS A 86 -11.08 -7.49 4.84
C LYS A 86 -11.75 -8.35 3.78
N ASP A 87 -11.65 -9.66 3.96
CA ASP A 87 -12.20 -10.64 3.04
C ASP A 87 -13.68 -10.94 3.36
N GLU A 88 -14.34 -11.78 2.55
CA GLU A 88 -15.76 -12.08 2.68
C GLU A 88 -16.10 -12.79 4.01
N GLU A 89 -15.13 -13.51 4.56
CA GLU A 89 -15.24 -14.21 5.85
C GLU A 89 -14.89 -13.32 7.05
N ASP A 90 -14.90 -12.00 6.90
CA ASP A 90 -14.50 -11.03 7.94
C ASP A 90 -13.02 -11.14 8.35
N LYS A 91 -12.21 -11.89 7.61
CA LYS A 91 -10.79 -12.10 7.89
C LYS A 91 -10.00 -10.85 7.50
N GLU A 92 -9.26 -10.30 8.47
CA GLU A 92 -8.40 -9.14 8.27
C GLU A 92 -6.99 -9.54 7.81
N PHE A 93 -6.50 -8.82 6.80
CA PHE A 93 -5.17 -8.96 6.21
C PHE A 93 -4.50 -7.59 6.15
N ASN A 94 -3.18 -7.59 6.31
CA ASN A 94 -2.35 -6.42 6.05
C ASN A 94 -1.83 -6.51 4.62
N ILE A 95 -2.17 -5.50 3.82
CA ILE A 95 -1.64 -5.36 2.48
C ILE A 95 -0.53 -4.33 2.51
N TYR A 96 0.67 -4.76 2.15
CA TYR A 96 1.80 -3.87 1.92
C TYR A 96 2.07 -3.76 0.43
N PHE A 97 2.21 -2.55 -0.09
CA PHE A 97 2.58 -2.33 -1.47
C PHE A 97 3.66 -1.24 -1.58
N SER A 98 4.43 -1.21 -2.66
CA SER A 98 5.45 -0.18 -2.85
C SER A 98 4.82 1.20 -3.08
N GLY A 99 5.39 2.21 -2.43
CA GLY A 99 5.10 3.62 -2.61
C GLY A 99 6.02 4.31 -3.63
N ILE A 100 6.92 3.57 -4.30
CA ILE A 100 7.74 4.09 -5.38
C ILE A 100 7.01 3.89 -6.70
N GLY A 101 6.93 4.95 -7.52
CA GLY A 101 6.34 4.87 -8.84
C GLY A 101 7.07 3.87 -9.73
N GLY A 102 6.32 2.99 -10.39
CA GLY A 102 6.87 1.96 -11.28
C GLY A 102 7.24 0.64 -10.59
N GLU A 103 7.46 0.64 -9.26
CA GLU A 103 7.70 -0.61 -8.53
C GLU A 103 6.42 -1.44 -8.40
N LYS A 104 6.55 -2.73 -8.70
CA LYS A 104 5.46 -3.69 -8.68
C LYS A 104 5.73 -4.71 -7.60
N CYS A 105 5.25 -4.39 -6.41
CA CYS A 105 5.41 -5.22 -5.24
C CYS A 105 4.17 -5.11 -4.34
N THR A 106 3.52 -6.24 -4.07
CA THR A 106 2.38 -6.34 -3.16
C THR A 106 2.51 -7.58 -2.28
N TYR A 107 2.34 -7.41 -0.97
CA TYR A 107 2.33 -8.46 0.04
C TYR A 107 0.99 -8.51 0.74
N LYS A 108 0.42 -9.71 0.86
CA LYS A 108 -0.74 -10.02 1.70
C LYS A 108 -0.26 -10.78 2.93
N ILE A 109 -0.46 -10.20 4.11
CA ILE A 109 0.06 -10.73 5.37
C ILE A 109 -1.08 -10.92 6.36
N ARG A 110 -1.16 -12.09 6.98
CA ARG A 110 -2.13 -12.40 8.03
C ARG A 110 -1.40 -12.67 9.34
N GLY A 111 -1.61 -11.82 10.33
CA GLY A 111 -0.79 -11.83 11.55
C GLY A 111 0.68 -11.65 11.19
N ASN A 112 1.47 -12.70 11.41
CA ASN A 112 2.92 -12.70 11.15
C ASN A 112 3.34 -13.50 9.91
N LYS A 113 2.38 -14.10 9.21
CA LYS A 113 2.65 -14.97 8.06
C LYS A 113 2.34 -14.23 6.76
N VAL A 114 3.30 -14.23 5.83
CA VAL A 114 3.05 -13.82 4.45
C VAL A 114 2.20 -14.90 3.79
N GLU A 115 0.98 -14.54 3.39
CA GLU A 115 0.05 -15.43 2.68
C GLU A 115 0.34 -15.41 1.17
N ALA A 116 0.65 -14.23 0.64
CA ALA A 116 0.99 -14.06 -0.75
C ALA A 116 1.93 -12.87 -0.94
N SER A 117 2.81 -12.99 -1.93
CA SER A 117 3.66 -11.92 -2.43
C SER A 117 3.59 -11.94 -3.95
N THR A 118 3.36 -10.79 -4.57
CA THR A 118 3.17 -10.68 -6.01
C THR A 118 3.98 -9.53 -6.55
N GLY A 119 4.52 -9.70 -7.76
CA GLY A 119 5.28 -8.69 -8.50
C GLY A 119 6.79 -8.98 -8.61
N PRO A 120 7.47 -8.41 -9.61
CA PRO A 120 8.91 -8.60 -9.84
C PRO A 120 9.80 -8.01 -8.74
N ASP A 121 9.37 -6.90 -8.12
CA ASP A 121 10.18 -6.15 -7.14
C ASP A 121 10.06 -6.68 -5.71
N VAL A 122 9.22 -7.71 -5.49
CA VAL A 122 9.04 -8.40 -4.20
C VAL A 122 10.39 -8.77 -3.58
N LYS A 123 11.30 -9.35 -4.36
CA LYS A 123 12.60 -9.84 -3.87
C LYS A 123 13.43 -8.76 -3.15
N SER A 124 13.27 -7.49 -3.50
CA SER A 124 13.97 -6.37 -2.86
C SER A 124 13.53 -6.14 -1.40
N TYR A 125 12.34 -6.63 -1.05
CA TYR A 125 11.68 -6.42 0.24
C TYR A 125 11.55 -7.70 1.08
N ASP A 126 11.95 -8.86 0.58
CA ASP A 126 11.81 -10.16 1.28
C ASP A 126 12.52 -10.15 2.64
N LYS A 127 13.67 -9.46 2.71
CA LYS A 127 14.43 -9.20 3.95
C LYS A 127 13.59 -8.65 5.12
N TYR A 128 12.49 -7.96 4.83
CA TYR A 128 11.61 -7.38 5.86
C TYR A 128 10.59 -8.38 6.41
N PHE A 129 10.33 -9.46 5.68
CA PHE A 129 9.28 -10.42 5.97
C PHE A 129 9.81 -11.82 6.30
N GLU A 130 10.96 -12.22 5.78
CA GLU A 130 11.65 -13.48 6.10
C GLU A 130 12.20 -13.52 7.53
N VAL A 131 12.53 -12.36 8.10
CA VAL A 131 13.11 -12.28 9.46
C VAL A 131 11.99 -12.40 10.51
N PRO A 132 12.09 -13.34 11.48
CA PRO A 132 11.14 -13.45 12.58
C PRO A 132 11.01 -12.14 13.35
N GLU A 133 9.83 -11.84 13.88
CA GLU A 133 9.56 -10.55 14.54
C GLU A 133 10.54 -10.20 15.67
N GLU A 134 11.10 -11.22 16.31
CA GLU A 134 12.05 -11.12 17.42
C GLU A 134 13.40 -10.51 17.00
N ASP A 135 13.83 -10.76 15.76
CA ASP A 135 15.11 -10.29 15.22
C ASP A 135 14.99 -8.98 14.42
N ARG A 136 13.77 -8.52 14.13
CA ARG A 136 13.52 -7.26 13.38
C ARG A 136 13.92 -5.99 14.14
N LYS A 137 14.36 -6.09 15.40
CA LYS A 137 14.88 -4.97 16.19
C LYS A 137 16.28 -4.52 15.74
N TYR A 138 16.99 -5.35 14.97
CA TYR A 138 18.38 -5.11 14.56
C TYR A 138 18.54 -4.70 13.08
N LEU A 139 17.41 -4.46 12.39
CA LEU A 139 17.33 -3.86 11.04
C LEU A 139 17.00 -2.37 11.15
#